data_AF-A0A9X2KTV4-F1
#
_entry.id   AF-A0A9X2KTV4-F1
#
_cell.length_a   1.000
_cell.length_b   1.000
_cell.length_c   1.000
_cell.angle_alpha   90.00
_cell.angle_beta   90.00
_cell.angle_gamma   90.00
#
_symmetry.space_group_name_H-M   'P 1'
#
loop_
_entity.id
_entity.type
_entity.pdbx_description
1 polymer ?
#
loop_
_entity_poly.entity_id
_entity_poly.type
_entity_poly.pdbx_seq_one_letter_code
_entity_poly.pdbx_strand_id
1 'polypeptide(L)'
;MNPTKSLLGLFASLSLSACSSVPAGMGNQVNACAGQDSLRMVDYFEPMPMGQQNAEVWGAAGVLPRDIANGLESAKAQPEWNYWDGKIIKGPEGKYHLFASRWSGDLTHYDWSKSIAVHAVSDSPKGPYQNPQPFFSDRDGLGHNITGGVLPDGRYYVVASDAGRAGDVFISDTIDGEFELQGTVTMEANGQDLEHAGANVSIIVRPDDTFMLVSRPGIVMLSDDIMGPYVAQGPSIWPTVEGYDNSKAEDPIVWYSGGLYHITLNWWNIRKARHLVSRNGIDNWVDTGIAYDPRLGFEYTDGSKNTWSLLERPGVLVENGHVTHFTFSALDVNKWDDMGNDAHGSKVLVVPFDGKCFDRALDAALP
;
A
#
# COMPACT_ATOMS: atom_id res chain seq x y z
N MET A 1 -37.26 70.03 19.27
CA MET A 1 -36.61 70.93 18.29
C MET A 1 -35.74 70.08 17.39
N ASN A 2 -36.12 69.92 16.12
CA ASN A 2 -35.19 69.68 15.01
C ASN A 2 -34.68 71.07 14.56
N PRO A 3 -33.45 71.23 14.02
CA PRO A 3 -33.14 70.71 12.69
C PRO A 3 -31.70 70.21 12.41
N THR A 4 -31.65 69.26 11.46
CA THR A 4 -30.67 69.01 10.40
C THR A 4 -29.34 69.78 10.35
N LYS A 5 -28.24 69.04 10.10
CA LYS A 5 -27.21 69.42 9.12
C LYS A 5 -26.59 68.18 8.45
N SER A 6 -26.64 68.24 7.13
CA SER A 6 -26.06 67.34 6.12
C SER A 6 -24.53 67.46 6.09
N LEU A 7 -23.83 66.36 5.82
CA LEU A 7 -22.47 66.41 5.28
C LEU A 7 -22.38 65.50 4.04
N LEU A 8 -22.21 66.18 2.91
CA LEU A 8 -21.91 65.67 1.58
C LEU A 8 -20.42 65.27 1.55
N GLY A 9 -20.11 64.05 1.10
CA GLY A 9 -18.74 63.57 0.92
C GLY A 9 -18.55 62.90 -0.44
N LEU A 10 -18.07 63.71 -1.39
CA LEU A 10 -17.45 63.41 -2.69
C LEU A 10 -17.38 61.94 -3.15
N PHE A 11 -18.10 61.62 -4.22
CA PHE A 11 -17.77 60.51 -5.13
C PHE A 11 -16.63 60.94 -6.05
N ALA A 12 -15.44 60.37 -5.88
CA ALA A 12 -14.37 60.45 -6.87
C ALA A 12 -14.54 59.31 -7.88
N SER A 13 -14.95 59.66 -9.10
CA SER A 13 -14.95 58.78 -10.26
C SER A 13 -13.52 58.56 -10.73
N LEU A 14 -12.94 57.40 -10.41
CA LEU A 14 -11.75 56.90 -11.11
C LEU A 14 -12.20 56.06 -12.30
N SER A 15 -12.03 56.64 -13.49
CA SER A 15 -12.01 55.93 -14.76
C SER A 15 -10.73 55.08 -14.84
N LEU A 16 -10.83 53.77 -14.61
CA LEU A 16 -9.80 52.84 -15.04
C LEU A 16 -10.14 52.32 -16.44
N SER A 17 -9.36 52.78 -17.41
CA SER A 17 -9.27 52.21 -18.76
C SER A 17 -9.01 50.71 -18.70
N ALA A 18 -9.78 49.97 -19.48
CA ALA A 18 -9.51 48.59 -19.82
C ALA A 18 -8.18 48.48 -20.58
N CYS A 19 -7.19 47.84 -19.98
CA CYS A 19 -6.16 47.10 -20.69
C CYS A 19 -6.22 45.66 -20.21
N SER A 20 -7.00 44.86 -20.93
CA SER A 20 -7.00 43.41 -20.85
C SER A 20 -5.66 42.88 -21.36
N SER A 21 -4.68 42.74 -20.46
CA SER A 21 -3.51 41.91 -20.70
C SER A 21 -3.87 40.46 -20.36
N VAL A 22 -4.31 39.72 -21.38
CA VAL A 22 -4.33 38.25 -21.33
C VAL A 22 -2.90 37.79 -21.04
N PRO A 23 -2.63 37.00 -20.00
CA PRO A 23 -1.34 36.34 -19.88
C PRO A 23 -1.24 35.36 -21.05
N ALA A 24 -0.37 35.68 -22.00
CA ALA A 24 0.09 34.73 -23.00
C ALA A 24 0.88 33.64 -22.24
N GLY A 25 0.19 32.54 -21.98
CA GLY A 25 0.70 31.43 -21.18
C GLY A 25 -0.21 30.21 -21.21
N MET A 26 -0.93 29.97 -22.32
CA MET A 26 -1.29 28.59 -22.68
C MET A 26 -0.01 27.91 -23.18
N GLY A 27 0.93 27.69 -22.26
CA GLY A 27 1.96 26.70 -22.47
C GLY A 27 1.26 25.35 -22.54
N ASN A 28 1.48 24.62 -23.62
CA ASN A 28 1.08 23.23 -23.77
C ASN A 28 1.15 22.52 -22.42
N GLN A 29 0.01 22.06 -21.88
CA GLN A 29 0.07 20.89 -21.04
C GLN A 29 0.57 19.78 -21.97
N VAL A 30 1.89 19.60 -21.98
CA VAL A 30 2.52 18.39 -22.48
C VAL A 30 1.73 17.27 -21.85
N ASN A 31 1.10 16.45 -22.68
CA ASN A 31 0.24 15.36 -22.22
C ASN A 31 1.14 14.46 -21.36
N ALA A 32 1.06 14.57 -20.03
CA ALA A 32 2.11 14.08 -19.12
C ALA A 32 2.35 12.56 -19.27
N CYS A 33 1.34 11.85 -19.75
CA CYS A 33 1.37 10.40 -20.00
C CYS A 33 1.58 10.05 -21.49
N ALA A 34 2.07 10.97 -22.34
CA ALA A 34 2.22 10.71 -23.76
C ALA A 34 3.14 9.51 -24.01
N GLY A 35 2.60 8.44 -24.62
CA GLY A 35 3.33 7.21 -24.93
C GLY A 35 3.33 6.17 -23.82
N GLN A 36 2.65 6.41 -22.70
CA GLN A 36 2.40 5.42 -21.65
C GLN A 36 1.01 4.80 -21.82
N ASP A 37 0.93 3.78 -22.68
CA ASP A 37 -0.30 3.02 -22.95
C ASP A 37 -0.21 1.57 -22.39
N SER A 38 0.80 1.28 -21.56
CA SER A 38 0.96 -0.04 -20.97
C SER A 38 -0.12 -0.30 -19.92
N LEU A 39 -0.63 -1.54 -19.87
CA LEU A 39 -1.55 -1.97 -18.81
C LEU A 39 -0.81 -2.64 -17.63
N ARG A 40 0.49 -2.88 -17.77
CA ARG A 40 1.28 -3.52 -16.71
C ARG A 40 1.65 -2.49 -15.66
N MET A 41 1.24 -2.71 -14.42
CA MET A 41 1.57 -1.84 -13.29
C MET A 41 3.10 -1.64 -13.14
N VAL A 42 3.91 -2.66 -13.43
CA VAL A 42 5.38 -2.56 -13.32
C VAL A 42 6.01 -1.45 -14.16
N ASP A 43 5.33 -0.99 -15.22
CA ASP A 43 5.84 0.06 -16.11
C ASP A 43 5.62 1.50 -15.57
N TYR A 44 4.96 1.65 -14.41
CA TYR A 44 4.62 2.94 -13.81
C TYR A 44 5.35 3.22 -12.48
N PHE A 45 6.25 2.34 -12.05
CA PHE A 45 7.16 2.67 -10.95
C PHE A 45 8.14 3.75 -11.38
N GLU A 46 8.25 4.79 -10.56
CA GLU A 46 9.16 5.91 -10.82
C GLU A 46 10.52 5.67 -10.15
N PRO A 47 11.60 6.29 -10.65
CA PRO A 47 12.89 6.25 -9.98
C PRO A 47 12.79 6.80 -8.55
N MET A 48 13.31 6.04 -7.59
CA MET A 48 13.37 6.45 -6.19
C MET A 48 14.32 7.66 -6.03
N PRO A 49 13.94 8.70 -5.27
CA PRO A 49 14.86 9.78 -4.94
C PRO A 49 16.12 9.26 -4.25
N MET A 50 17.26 9.89 -4.50
CA MET A 50 18.48 9.60 -3.74
C MET A 50 18.28 9.90 -2.25
N GLY A 51 18.88 9.06 -1.41
CA GLY A 51 18.91 9.26 0.02
C GLY A 51 20.27 8.88 0.61
N GLN A 52 20.24 8.30 1.81
CA GLN A 52 21.44 7.96 2.57
C GLN A 52 21.99 6.61 2.09
N GLN A 53 22.73 6.64 0.98
CA GLN A 53 23.35 5.43 0.42
C GLN A 53 24.38 4.84 1.39
N ASN A 54 24.21 3.57 1.75
CA ASN A 54 25.12 2.87 2.66
C ASN A 54 25.40 1.44 2.17
N ALA A 55 26.67 1.03 2.26
CA ALA A 55 27.15 -0.31 1.92
C ALA A 55 27.64 -1.11 3.15
N GLU A 56 27.71 -0.48 4.33
CA GLU A 56 28.17 -1.08 5.59
C GLU A 56 26.99 -1.53 6.47
N VAL A 57 25.94 -2.07 5.84
CA VAL A 57 24.74 -2.62 6.47
C VAL A 57 24.45 -4.02 5.91
N TRP A 58 23.54 -4.77 6.53
CA TRP A 58 23.09 -6.07 6.03
C TRP A 58 22.61 -5.96 4.58
N GLY A 59 22.77 -7.01 3.79
CA GLY A 59 22.34 -7.05 2.40
C GLY A 59 23.27 -7.81 1.46
N ALA A 60 22.69 -8.58 0.54
CA ALA A 60 23.39 -9.16 -0.60
C ALA A 60 23.94 -8.09 -1.56
N ALA A 61 24.88 -8.48 -2.43
CA ALA A 61 25.55 -7.57 -3.37
C ALA A 61 24.59 -6.81 -4.31
N GLY A 62 23.41 -7.37 -4.62
CA GLY A 62 22.40 -6.71 -5.46
C GLY A 62 21.61 -5.59 -4.77
N VAL A 63 21.68 -5.50 -3.43
CA VAL A 63 20.96 -4.49 -2.64
C VAL A 63 21.90 -3.48 -1.96
N LEU A 64 23.22 -3.58 -2.17
CA LEU A 64 24.21 -2.67 -1.61
C LEU A 64 24.96 -1.90 -2.71
N PRO A 65 25.21 -0.59 -2.54
CA PRO A 65 24.62 0.27 -1.52
C PRO A 65 23.10 0.46 -1.74
N ARG A 66 22.38 0.84 -0.68
CA ARG A 66 20.99 1.31 -0.75
C ARG A 66 20.73 2.51 0.15
N ASP A 67 19.63 3.20 -0.09
CA ASP A 67 19.11 4.25 0.80
C ASP A 67 18.55 3.65 2.10
N ILE A 68 19.29 3.81 3.20
CA ILE A 68 18.85 3.36 4.54
C ILE A 68 17.75 4.23 5.15
N ALA A 69 17.42 5.36 4.51
CA ALA A 69 16.33 6.23 4.90
C ALA A 69 15.05 6.01 4.07
N ASN A 70 15.00 4.97 3.23
CA ASN A 70 13.79 4.56 2.52
C ASN A 70 13.04 3.51 3.35
N GLY A 71 11.81 3.82 3.73
CA GLY A 71 10.91 2.92 4.44
C GLY A 71 11.35 2.63 5.87
N LEU A 72 11.21 1.37 6.27
CA LEU A 72 11.45 0.88 7.64
C LEU A 72 12.45 -0.27 7.60
N GLU A 73 13.59 -0.11 8.27
CA GLU A 73 14.63 -1.16 8.36
C GLU A 73 15.47 -1.09 9.65
N SER A 74 16.19 -2.18 9.93
CA SER A 74 17.28 -2.21 10.92
C SER A 74 18.61 -1.93 10.21
N ALA A 75 18.99 -0.67 10.04
CA ALA A 75 20.19 -0.26 9.27
C ALA A 75 21.53 -0.55 10.00
N LYS A 76 21.83 -1.82 10.24
CA LYS A 76 23.05 -2.34 10.90
C LYS A 76 23.66 -3.46 10.06
N ALA A 77 24.93 -3.81 10.29
CA ALA A 77 25.59 -4.92 9.58
C ALA A 77 24.93 -6.29 9.85
N GLN A 78 24.39 -6.46 11.07
CA GLN A 78 23.47 -7.54 11.43
C GLN A 78 22.16 -6.89 11.88
N PRO A 79 21.03 -7.16 11.22
CA PRO A 79 19.77 -6.51 11.56
C PRO A 79 19.24 -7.03 12.89
N GLU A 80 18.76 -6.13 13.74
CA GLU A 80 18.09 -6.51 15.00
C GLU A 80 16.67 -7.02 14.76
N TRP A 81 16.05 -6.56 13.67
CA TRP A 81 14.67 -6.87 13.32
C TRP A 81 14.55 -7.04 11.82
N ASN A 82 13.72 -8.01 11.46
CA ASN A 82 13.13 -8.17 10.13
C ASN A 82 11.78 -7.45 10.10
N TYR A 83 11.46 -6.82 8.97
CA TYR A 83 10.20 -6.09 8.78
C TYR A 83 9.44 -6.59 7.55
N TRP A 84 8.13 -6.67 7.69
CA TRP A 84 7.22 -7.16 6.65
C TRP A 84 5.91 -6.36 6.68
N ASP A 85 5.08 -6.57 5.66
CA ASP A 85 3.92 -5.73 5.35
C ASP A 85 4.33 -4.27 5.03
N GLY A 86 3.56 -3.29 5.49
CA GLY A 86 3.90 -1.87 5.32
C GLY A 86 2.76 -1.00 4.81
N LYS A 87 1.54 -1.17 5.34
CA LYS A 87 0.42 -0.28 5.00
C LYS A 87 0.74 1.13 5.51
N ILE A 88 0.71 2.11 4.62
CA ILE A 88 0.81 3.53 5.00
C ILE A 88 -0.59 4.16 4.99
N ILE A 89 -0.89 4.91 6.04
CA ILE A 89 -2.06 5.80 6.13
C ILE A 89 -1.54 7.22 6.36
N LYS A 90 -2.00 8.19 5.56
CA LYS A 90 -1.68 9.60 5.80
C LYS A 90 -2.61 10.15 6.88
N GLY A 91 -2.03 10.63 7.97
CA GLY A 91 -2.75 11.22 9.09
C GLY A 91 -3.21 12.66 8.80
N PRO A 92 -4.11 13.21 9.64
CA PRO A 92 -4.67 14.55 9.47
C PRO A 92 -3.63 15.68 9.58
N GLU A 93 -2.52 15.45 10.27
CA GLU A 93 -1.40 16.40 10.38
C GLU A 93 -0.46 16.36 9.16
N GLY A 94 -0.79 15.58 8.13
CA GLY A 94 0.04 15.40 6.94
C GLY A 94 1.20 14.42 7.12
N LYS A 95 1.35 13.83 8.32
CA LYS A 95 2.31 12.77 8.60
C LYS A 95 1.88 11.44 8.01
N TYR A 96 2.84 10.56 7.79
CA TYR A 96 2.64 9.22 7.24
C TYR A 96 2.83 8.19 8.35
N HIS A 97 1.84 7.33 8.53
CA HIS A 97 1.79 6.30 9.57
C HIS A 97 1.91 4.93 8.90
N LEU A 98 3.03 4.25 9.14
CA LEU A 98 3.33 2.94 8.58
C LEU A 98 3.02 1.85 9.61
N PHE A 99 2.16 0.91 9.21
CA PHE A 99 1.79 -0.27 9.97
C PHE A 99 2.44 -1.50 9.31
N ALA A 100 3.25 -2.21 10.08
CA ALA A 100 4.05 -3.34 9.63
C ALA A 100 4.03 -4.48 10.66
N SER A 101 4.56 -5.62 10.29
CA SER A 101 4.95 -6.65 11.24
C SER A 101 6.47 -6.70 11.39
N ARG A 102 6.95 -7.13 12.56
CA ARG A 102 8.38 -7.38 12.78
C ARG A 102 8.64 -8.64 13.59
N TRP A 103 9.76 -9.30 13.34
CA TRP A 103 10.31 -10.35 14.21
C TRP A 103 11.81 -10.15 14.40
N SER A 104 12.36 -10.79 15.42
CA SER A 104 13.76 -10.63 15.81
C SER A 104 14.71 -11.12 14.71
N GLY A 105 15.80 -10.40 14.47
CA GLY A 105 16.84 -10.76 13.51
C GLY A 105 17.73 -11.92 13.96
N ASP A 106 17.59 -12.39 15.20
CA ASP A 106 18.20 -13.64 15.67
C ASP A 106 17.44 -14.91 15.23
N LEU A 107 16.29 -14.73 14.56
CA LEU A 107 15.45 -15.79 14.03
C LEU A 107 15.56 -15.89 12.50
N THR A 108 15.11 -17.02 11.94
CA THR A 108 15.09 -17.24 10.49
C THR A 108 13.86 -16.62 9.85
N HIS A 109 13.80 -16.58 8.52
CA HIS A 109 12.57 -16.19 7.83
C HIS A 109 11.35 -17.05 8.22
N TYR A 110 11.51 -18.36 8.50
CA TYR A 110 10.38 -19.25 8.87
C TYR A 110 9.76 -18.94 10.23
N ASP A 111 10.41 -18.09 11.02
CA ASP A 111 9.91 -17.66 12.31
C ASP A 111 8.95 -16.46 12.22
N TRP A 112 8.57 -16.03 11.01
CA TRP A 112 7.62 -14.92 10.77
C TRP A 112 6.34 -15.04 11.60
N SER A 113 5.89 -16.25 11.93
CA SER A 113 4.69 -16.49 12.77
C SER A 113 4.81 -15.96 14.20
N LYS A 114 6.02 -15.57 14.65
CA LYS A 114 6.29 -14.91 15.92
C LYS A 114 6.26 -13.39 15.82
N SER A 115 5.86 -12.82 14.68
CA SER A 115 5.90 -11.38 14.48
C SER A 115 4.91 -10.65 15.37
N ILE A 116 5.30 -9.43 15.76
CA ILE A 116 4.40 -8.47 16.40
C ILE A 116 4.06 -7.34 15.43
N ALA A 117 2.86 -6.79 15.55
CA ALA A 117 2.42 -5.63 14.79
C ALA A 117 3.08 -4.37 15.34
N VAL A 118 3.66 -3.55 14.46
CA VAL A 118 4.35 -2.31 14.82
C VAL A 118 3.91 -1.13 13.97
N HIS A 119 3.97 0.05 14.58
CA HIS A 119 3.63 1.33 13.99
C HIS A 119 4.82 2.28 14.07
N ALA A 120 5.07 3.02 12.99
CA ALA A 120 6.08 4.08 12.93
C ALA A 120 5.58 5.27 12.11
N VAL A 121 6.13 6.45 12.37
CA VAL A 121 5.68 7.72 11.77
C VAL A 121 6.82 8.41 11.03
N SER A 122 6.50 9.09 9.93
CA SER A 122 7.42 9.89 9.13
C SER A 122 6.74 11.17 8.63
N ASP A 123 7.50 12.24 8.42
CA ASP A 123 7.03 13.47 7.76
C ASP A 123 7.00 13.36 6.22
N SER A 124 7.49 12.24 5.68
CA SER A 124 7.59 11.95 4.24
C SER A 124 7.07 10.54 3.93
N PRO A 125 6.36 10.31 2.80
CA PRO A 125 5.89 8.98 2.44
C PRO A 125 7.05 7.99 2.28
N LYS A 126 8.19 8.46 1.77
CA LYS A 126 9.42 7.68 1.61
C LYS A 126 10.02 7.20 2.93
N GLY A 127 9.74 7.86 4.06
CA GLY A 127 10.48 7.66 5.30
C GLY A 127 11.64 8.68 5.49
N PRO A 128 12.54 8.44 6.46
CA PRO A 128 12.65 7.20 7.23
C PRO A 128 11.53 7.03 8.26
N TYR A 129 11.05 5.81 8.42
CA TYR A 129 10.19 5.43 9.54
C TYR A 129 11.08 4.86 10.64
N GLN A 130 11.10 5.50 11.81
CA GLN A 130 12.04 5.18 12.89
C GLN A 130 11.31 4.82 14.19
N ASN A 131 12.01 4.10 15.06
CA ASN A 131 11.54 3.71 16.39
C ASN A 131 10.16 3.03 16.41
N PRO A 132 9.92 2.00 15.56
CA PRO A 132 8.62 1.33 15.50
C PRO A 132 8.19 0.77 16.86
N GLN A 133 6.95 1.06 17.25
CA GLN A 133 6.36 0.63 18.53
C GLN A 133 5.25 -0.40 18.31
N PRO A 134 5.12 -1.41 19.18
CA PRO A 134 3.92 -2.27 19.21
C PRO A 134 2.67 -1.44 19.49
N PHE A 135 1.55 -1.79 18.87
CA PHE A 135 0.31 -1.00 18.99
C PHE A 135 -0.97 -1.83 19.22
N PHE A 136 -0.88 -3.16 19.20
CA PHE A 136 -1.97 -4.04 19.64
C PHE A 136 -1.92 -4.26 21.15
N SER A 137 -3.09 -4.21 21.78
CA SER A 137 -3.26 -4.37 23.23
C SER A 137 -3.38 -5.83 23.70
N ASP A 138 -3.61 -6.77 22.76
CA ASP A 138 -3.80 -8.19 23.04
C ASP A 138 -2.58 -9.04 22.62
N ARG A 139 -2.52 -10.25 23.20
CA ARG A 139 -1.57 -11.32 22.81
C ARG A 139 -0.13 -10.86 22.64
N ASP A 140 0.34 -9.99 23.54
CA ASP A 140 1.71 -9.44 23.53
C ASP A 140 2.09 -8.80 22.17
N GLY A 141 1.12 -8.23 21.46
CA GLY A 141 1.31 -7.55 20.19
C GLY A 141 1.37 -8.47 18.97
N LEU A 142 1.16 -9.78 19.12
CA LEU A 142 1.27 -10.77 18.04
C LEU A 142 0.43 -10.35 16.82
N GLY A 143 1.04 -10.33 15.63
CA GLY A 143 0.37 -9.91 14.42
C GLY A 143 1.27 -10.03 13.19
N HIS A 144 0.69 -10.54 12.11
CA HIS A 144 1.30 -10.64 10.79
C HIS A 144 0.28 -10.22 9.73
N ASN A 145 0.73 -10.08 8.47
CA ASN A 145 -0.13 -9.73 7.35
C ASN A 145 -0.95 -8.46 7.61
N ILE A 146 -0.27 -7.43 8.14
CA ILE A 146 -0.89 -6.20 8.62
C ILE A 146 -1.39 -5.35 7.45
N THR A 147 -2.68 -5.01 7.48
CA THR A 147 -3.31 -4.04 6.58
C THR A 147 -4.28 -3.15 7.36
N GLY A 148 -4.85 -2.12 6.73
CA GLY A 148 -5.74 -1.21 7.42
C GLY A 148 -6.20 -0.04 6.59
N GLY A 149 -6.97 0.84 7.21
CA GLY A 149 -7.55 2.01 6.56
C GLY A 149 -8.31 2.91 7.54
N VAL A 150 -9.16 3.76 6.97
CA VAL A 150 -10.04 4.67 7.70
C VAL A 150 -11.47 4.22 7.49
N LEU A 151 -12.24 4.08 8.56
CA LEU A 151 -13.65 3.73 8.55
C LEU A 151 -14.52 4.91 8.10
N PRO A 152 -15.76 4.67 7.63
CA PRO A 152 -16.69 5.74 7.24
C PRO A 152 -16.96 6.78 8.34
N ASP A 153 -16.87 6.38 9.61
CA ASP A 153 -17.05 7.27 10.76
C ASP A 153 -15.78 8.04 11.17
N GLY A 154 -14.68 7.87 10.44
CA GLY A 154 -13.40 8.55 10.67
C GLY A 154 -12.45 7.85 11.64
N ARG A 155 -12.87 6.75 12.28
CA ARG A 155 -11.95 5.91 13.08
C ARG A 155 -10.99 5.14 12.19
N TYR A 156 -9.93 4.60 12.78
CA TYR A 156 -8.92 3.83 12.07
C TYR A 156 -9.11 2.35 12.35
N TYR A 157 -8.96 1.52 11.32
CA TYR A 157 -8.95 0.07 11.49
C TYR A 157 -7.64 -0.53 11.00
N VAL A 158 -7.21 -1.58 11.70
CA VAL A 158 -6.11 -2.46 11.28
C VAL A 158 -6.62 -3.89 11.33
N VAL A 159 -6.19 -4.69 10.37
CA VAL A 159 -6.48 -6.12 10.31
C VAL A 159 -5.16 -6.88 10.37
N ALA A 160 -5.16 -7.94 11.18
CA ALA A 160 -4.07 -8.91 11.23
C ALA A 160 -4.58 -10.30 10.86
N SER A 161 -3.80 -11.01 10.04
CA SER A 161 -4.09 -12.39 9.65
C SER A 161 -2.82 -13.23 9.76
N ASP A 162 -2.98 -14.55 9.86
CA ASP A 162 -1.90 -15.47 10.21
C ASP A 162 -1.29 -15.16 11.60
N ALA A 163 -0.17 -15.80 11.94
CA ALA A 163 0.38 -15.77 13.31
C ALA A 163 -0.69 -16.12 14.38
N GLY A 164 -1.59 -17.07 14.07
CA GLY A 164 -2.70 -17.47 14.95
C GLY A 164 -3.94 -16.56 14.91
N ARG A 165 -4.04 -15.68 13.90
CA ARG A 165 -5.21 -14.82 13.64
C ARG A 165 -5.85 -15.15 12.28
N ALA A 166 -7.15 -14.90 12.15
CA ALA A 166 -7.93 -15.22 10.95
C ALA A 166 -8.64 -13.98 10.36
N GLY A 167 -7.96 -12.84 10.39
CA GLY A 167 -8.56 -11.53 10.11
C GLY A 167 -9.15 -10.90 11.36
N ASP A 168 -8.34 -10.78 12.41
CA ASP A 168 -8.71 -10.04 13.61
C ASP A 168 -8.71 -8.54 13.27
N VAL A 169 -9.79 -7.86 13.60
CA VAL A 169 -10.00 -6.43 13.34
C VAL A 169 -9.77 -5.67 14.64
N PHE A 170 -8.94 -4.64 14.53
CA PHE A 170 -8.65 -3.71 15.59
C PHE A 170 -9.08 -2.31 15.18
N ILE A 171 -9.61 -1.54 16.13
CA ILE A 171 -10.06 -0.16 15.89
C ILE A 171 -9.40 0.77 16.89
N SER A 172 -9.06 1.98 16.43
CA SER A 172 -8.63 3.10 17.27
C SER A 172 -9.33 4.40 16.85
N ASP A 173 -9.57 5.28 17.82
CA ASP A 173 -10.11 6.62 17.57
C ASP A 173 -9.06 7.56 16.97
N THR A 174 -7.77 7.29 17.16
CA THR A 174 -6.66 8.09 16.65
C THR A 174 -5.66 7.20 15.91
N ILE A 175 -5.02 7.75 14.87
CA ILE A 175 -4.10 7.01 14.00
C ILE A 175 -2.81 6.53 14.70
N ASP A 176 -2.46 7.16 15.82
CA ASP A 176 -1.32 6.84 16.68
C ASP A 176 -1.75 6.37 18.08
N GLY A 177 -3.03 6.05 18.25
CA GLY A 177 -3.57 5.49 19.48
C GLY A 177 -3.27 4.00 19.64
N GLU A 178 -3.70 3.45 20.77
CA GLU A 178 -3.77 2.00 20.97
C GLU A 178 -4.92 1.44 20.12
N PHE A 179 -4.68 0.31 19.46
CA PHE A 179 -5.68 -0.37 18.63
C PHE A 179 -6.29 -1.53 19.41
N GLU A 180 -7.59 -1.46 19.67
CA GLU A 180 -8.32 -2.44 20.47
C GLU A 180 -8.98 -3.50 19.60
N LEU A 181 -8.82 -4.77 20.00
CA LEU A 181 -9.44 -5.91 19.33
C LEU A 181 -10.97 -5.80 19.39
N GLN A 182 -11.62 -5.74 18.23
CA GLN A 182 -13.08 -5.74 18.11
C GLN A 182 -13.63 -7.15 17.90
N GLY A 183 -12.88 -8.00 17.21
CA GLY A 183 -13.24 -9.40 16.96
C GLY A 183 -12.50 -9.94 15.74
N THR A 184 -12.96 -11.10 15.25
CA THR A 184 -12.47 -11.72 14.01
C THR A 184 -13.54 -11.63 12.93
N VAL A 185 -13.15 -11.34 11.69
CA VAL A 185 -14.09 -11.29 10.56
C VAL A 185 -14.88 -12.59 10.43
N THR A 186 -16.15 -12.46 10.06
CA THR A 186 -17.02 -13.59 9.74
C THR A 186 -17.29 -13.62 8.24
N MET A 187 -17.37 -14.83 7.65
CA MET A 187 -17.51 -15.00 6.20
C MET A 187 -18.64 -15.98 5.91
N GLU A 188 -19.41 -15.69 4.86
CA GLU A 188 -20.49 -16.53 4.35
C GLU A 188 -20.14 -17.07 2.96
N ALA A 189 -20.13 -18.40 2.86
CA ALA A 189 -19.65 -19.10 1.68
C ALA A 189 -20.46 -18.83 0.41
N ASN A 190 -21.78 -18.60 0.52
CA ASN A 190 -22.68 -18.44 -0.62
C ASN A 190 -22.41 -19.46 -1.77
N GLY A 191 -22.22 -20.72 -1.39
CA GLY A 191 -21.94 -21.83 -2.32
C GLY A 191 -20.47 -21.95 -2.79
N GLN A 192 -19.55 -21.15 -2.27
CA GLN A 192 -18.12 -21.20 -2.56
C GLN A 192 -17.34 -21.97 -1.48
N ASP A 193 -16.10 -22.36 -1.81
CA ASP A 193 -15.17 -22.96 -0.86
C ASP A 193 -14.36 -21.87 -0.15
N LEU A 194 -14.48 -21.82 1.17
CA LEU A 194 -13.77 -20.85 2.03
C LEU A 194 -12.57 -21.47 2.74
N GLU A 195 -12.08 -22.63 2.30
CA GLU A 195 -10.83 -23.20 2.81
C GLU A 195 -9.71 -22.15 2.71
N HIS A 196 -9.00 -21.91 3.82
CA HIS A 196 -7.95 -20.89 3.96
C HIS A 196 -8.38 -19.42 3.80
N ALA A 197 -9.68 -19.10 3.81
CA ALA A 197 -10.14 -17.71 3.66
C ALA A 197 -9.70 -16.76 4.80
N GLY A 198 -9.34 -17.28 5.97
CA GLY A 198 -8.79 -16.50 7.10
C GLY A 198 -7.32 -16.10 6.97
N ALA A 199 -6.59 -16.58 5.94
CA ALA A 199 -5.19 -16.25 5.71
C ALA A 199 -5.04 -15.11 4.68
N ASN A 200 -3.99 -14.30 4.83
CA ASN A 200 -3.67 -13.18 3.92
C ASN A 200 -4.87 -12.24 3.67
N VAL A 201 -5.62 -11.90 4.73
CA VAL A 201 -6.84 -11.08 4.63
C VAL A 201 -6.49 -9.66 4.21
N SER A 202 -7.13 -9.17 3.15
CA SER A 202 -7.06 -7.78 2.70
C SER A 202 -8.46 -7.18 2.65
N ILE A 203 -8.66 -6.05 3.32
CA ILE A 203 -9.96 -5.37 3.42
C ILE A 203 -9.82 -3.90 3.03
N ILE A 204 -10.79 -3.41 2.25
CA ILE A 204 -10.96 -1.98 1.96
C ILE A 204 -12.36 -1.52 2.31
N VAL A 205 -12.47 -0.23 2.63
CA VAL A 205 -13.74 0.51 2.55
C VAL A 205 -13.98 0.87 1.10
N ARG A 206 -15.17 0.57 0.60
CA ARG A 206 -15.63 0.85 -0.75
C ARG A 206 -16.15 2.29 -0.84
N PRO A 207 -16.27 2.87 -2.05
CA PRO A 207 -16.80 4.22 -2.24
C PRO A 207 -18.26 4.43 -1.78
N ASP A 208 -18.99 3.33 -1.57
CA ASP A 208 -20.37 3.29 -1.07
C ASP A 208 -20.45 3.05 0.45
N ASP A 209 -19.34 3.23 1.17
CA ASP A 209 -19.17 3.02 2.62
C ASP A 209 -19.38 1.57 3.11
N THR A 210 -19.47 0.61 2.18
CA THR A 210 -19.46 -0.83 2.50
C THR A 210 -18.03 -1.39 2.47
N PHE A 211 -17.85 -2.67 2.79
CA PHE A 211 -16.54 -3.32 2.90
C PHE A 211 -16.35 -4.39 1.83
N MET A 212 -15.14 -4.46 1.28
CA MET A 212 -14.70 -5.54 0.40
C MET A 212 -13.55 -6.28 1.04
N LEU A 213 -13.66 -7.61 1.10
CA LEU A 213 -12.62 -8.52 1.55
C LEU A 213 -12.19 -9.43 0.39
N VAL A 214 -10.88 -9.57 0.24
CA VAL A 214 -10.25 -10.62 -0.57
C VAL A 214 -9.15 -11.26 0.25
N SER A 215 -9.02 -12.57 0.15
CA SER A 215 -8.02 -13.36 0.86
C SER A 215 -7.50 -14.49 -0.01
N ARG A 216 -6.71 -15.41 0.56
CA ARG A 216 -6.00 -16.47 -0.18
C ARG A 216 -6.83 -17.22 -1.26
N PRO A 217 -8.12 -17.56 -1.07
CA PRO A 217 -8.91 -18.26 -2.08
C PRO A 217 -9.23 -17.43 -3.33
N GLY A 218 -9.04 -16.11 -3.28
CA GLY A 218 -9.38 -15.21 -4.40
C GLY A 218 -10.85 -15.00 -4.58
N ILE A 219 -11.63 -15.17 -3.52
CA ILE A 219 -13.06 -14.91 -3.55
C ILE A 219 -13.27 -13.47 -3.09
N VAL A 220 -13.96 -12.69 -3.91
CA VAL A 220 -14.47 -11.38 -3.51
C VAL A 220 -15.64 -11.58 -2.56
N MET A 221 -15.58 -10.95 -1.39
CA MET A 221 -16.66 -10.96 -0.41
C MET A 221 -17.01 -9.53 0.01
N LEU A 222 -18.30 -9.27 0.24
CA LEU A 222 -18.82 -7.95 0.59
C LEU A 222 -19.56 -7.97 1.93
N SER A 223 -19.50 -6.87 2.67
CA SER A 223 -20.28 -6.68 3.91
C SER A 223 -20.64 -5.22 4.14
N ASP A 224 -21.69 -4.97 4.91
CA ASP A 224 -22.04 -3.64 5.42
C ASP A 224 -21.36 -3.34 6.78
N ASP A 225 -20.68 -4.33 7.38
CA ASP A 225 -19.96 -4.22 8.65
C ASP A 225 -18.50 -4.70 8.47
N ILE A 226 -17.54 -3.98 9.04
CA ILE A 226 -16.12 -4.34 9.00
C ILE A 226 -15.86 -5.74 9.58
N MET A 227 -16.71 -6.21 10.50
CA MET A 227 -16.65 -7.55 11.09
C MET A 227 -17.36 -8.64 10.28
N GLY A 228 -18.09 -8.27 9.23
CA GLY A 228 -18.91 -9.19 8.47
C GLY A 228 -20.36 -9.35 9.00
N PRO A 229 -21.10 -10.33 8.48
CA PRO A 229 -20.62 -11.37 7.58
C PRO A 229 -20.22 -10.83 6.21
N TYR A 230 -19.06 -11.25 5.73
CA TYR A 230 -18.58 -11.03 4.36
C TYR A 230 -19.14 -12.13 3.47
N VAL A 231 -20.09 -11.78 2.59
CA VAL A 231 -20.77 -12.73 1.72
C VAL A 231 -20.01 -12.87 0.40
N ALA A 232 -19.64 -14.10 0.03
CA ALA A 232 -18.99 -14.39 -1.24
C ALA A 232 -19.86 -14.01 -2.44
N GLN A 233 -19.25 -13.31 -3.41
CA GLN A 233 -19.94 -12.78 -4.59
C GLN A 233 -19.83 -13.70 -5.82
N GLY A 234 -18.97 -14.72 -5.78
CA GLY A 234 -18.72 -15.63 -6.89
C GLY A 234 -17.51 -16.52 -6.65
N PRO A 235 -17.09 -17.30 -7.66
CA PRO A 235 -15.90 -18.14 -7.57
C PRO A 235 -14.62 -17.32 -7.50
N SER A 236 -13.49 -18.01 -7.30
CA SER A 236 -12.17 -17.40 -7.32
C SER A 236 -11.92 -16.59 -8.60
N ILE A 237 -11.34 -15.40 -8.45
CA ILE A 237 -10.94 -14.50 -9.54
C ILE A 237 -9.47 -14.63 -9.93
N TRP A 238 -8.75 -15.61 -9.37
CA TRP A 238 -7.34 -15.82 -9.68
C TRP A 238 -7.14 -16.20 -11.16
N PRO A 239 -6.24 -15.49 -11.87
CA PRO A 239 -5.94 -15.85 -13.24
C PRO A 239 -5.19 -17.19 -13.25
N THR A 240 -5.45 -17.99 -14.28
CA THR A 240 -4.58 -19.14 -14.57
C THR A 240 -3.37 -18.64 -15.34
N VAL A 241 -2.18 -18.77 -14.77
CA VAL A 241 -0.94 -18.47 -15.48
C VAL A 241 -0.35 -19.76 -16.04
N GLU A 242 -0.28 -19.86 -17.36
CA GLU A 242 0.25 -21.04 -18.05
C GLU A 242 1.72 -21.31 -17.67
N GLY A 243 2.03 -22.58 -17.42
CA GLY A 243 3.39 -23.02 -17.08
C GLY A 243 3.80 -22.79 -15.62
N TYR A 244 2.90 -22.31 -14.76
CA TYR A 244 3.17 -22.13 -13.33
C TYR A 244 2.19 -22.91 -12.44
N ASP A 245 2.64 -23.19 -11.22
CA ASP A 245 1.81 -23.78 -10.18
C ASP A 245 0.89 -22.70 -9.58
N ASN A 246 -0.34 -22.65 -10.07
CA ASN A 246 -1.36 -21.70 -9.62
C ASN A 246 -1.81 -21.92 -8.16
N SER A 247 -1.48 -23.06 -7.54
CA SER A 247 -1.74 -23.28 -6.10
C SER A 247 -0.84 -22.47 -5.18
N LYS A 248 0.21 -21.84 -5.73
CA LYS A 248 1.16 -20.99 -4.98
C LYS A 248 0.79 -19.51 -5.01
N ALA A 249 -0.33 -19.15 -5.65
CA ALA A 249 -0.84 -17.80 -5.62
C ALA A 249 -1.28 -17.44 -4.19
N GLU A 250 -0.71 -16.37 -3.63
CA GLU A 250 -1.06 -15.88 -2.30
C GLU A 250 -0.79 -14.38 -2.17
N ASP A 251 -1.03 -13.84 -0.96
CA ASP A 251 -0.84 -12.42 -0.63
C ASP A 251 -1.61 -11.43 -1.52
N PRO A 252 -2.93 -11.57 -1.67
CA PRO A 252 -3.69 -10.57 -2.39
C PRO A 252 -3.76 -9.25 -1.62
N ILE A 253 -3.62 -8.14 -2.35
CA ILE A 253 -3.81 -6.79 -1.83
C ILE A 253 -4.84 -6.10 -2.71
N VAL A 254 -5.95 -5.68 -2.10
CA VAL A 254 -7.02 -4.95 -2.77
C VAL A 254 -6.96 -3.45 -2.45
N TRP A 255 -7.26 -2.60 -3.44
CA TRP A 255 -7.44 -1.16 -3.26
C TRP A 255 -8.40 -0.57 -4.30
N TYR A 256 -8.79 0.69 -4.07
CA TYR A 256 -9.60 1.49 -4.99
C TYR A 256 -8.86 2.78 -5.35
N SER A 257 -8.71 3.05 -6.64
CA SER A 257 -8.11 4.28 -7.19
C SER A 257 -8.60 4.50 -8.62
N GLY A 258 -8.54 5.73 -9.14
CA GLY A 258 -8.87 5.99 -10.54
C GLY A 258 -10.29 5.60 -10.97
N GLY A 259 -11.22 5.38 -10.03
CA GLY A 259 -12.56 4.88 -10.33
C GLY A 259 -12.68 3.34 -10.43
N LEU A 260 -11.59 2.61 -10.16
CA LEU A 260 -11.46 1.17 -10.39
C LEU A 260 -11.07 0.43 -9.11
N TYR A 261 -11.44 -0.84 -9.05
CA TYR A 261 -10.97 -1.80 -8.05
C TYR A 261 -9.78 -2.56 -8.60
N HIS A 262 -8.75 -2.70 -7.78
CA HIS A 262 -7.50 -3.31 -8.17
C HIS A 262 -7.09 -4.40 -7.18
N ILE A 263 -6.44 -5.44 -7.69
CA ILE A 263 -5.81 -6.48 -6.86
C ILE A 263 -4.41 -6.79 -7.40
N THR A 264 -3.41 -6.86 -6.53
CA THR A 264 -2.17 -7.58 -6.84
C THR A 264 -2.20 -8.96 -6.22
N LEU A 265 -1.66 -9.96 -6.91
CA LEU A 265 -1.53 -11.34 -6.44
C LEU A 265 -0.12 -11.85 -6.70
N ASN A 266 0.51 -12.51 -5.72
CA ASN A 266 1.92 -12.91 -5.77
C ASN A 266 2.11 -14.43 -5.90
N TRP A 267 3.17 -14.83 -6.59
CA TRP A 267 3.73 -16.18 -6.56
C TRP A 267 5.16 -16.14 -6.06
N TRP A 268 5.35 -16.40 -4.77
CA TRP A 268 6.65 -16.35 -4.10
C TRP A 268 7.71 -17.26 -4.75
N ASN A 269 7.29 -18.45 -5.21
CA ASN A 269 8.19 -19.49 -5.71
C ASN A 269 8.82 -19.14 -7.07
N ILE A 270 8.12 -18.36 -7.91
CA ILE A 270 8.60 -17.91 -9.22
C ILE A 270 8.92 -16.42 -9.25
N ARG A 271 8.66 -15.72 -8.13
CA ARG A 271 8.95 -14.31 -7.91
C ARG A 271 8.28 -13.43 -8.97
N LYS A 272 6.98 -13.59 -9.12
CA LYS A 272 6.15 -12.83 -10.06
C LYS A 272 4.83 -12.48 -9.42
N ALA A 273 4.41 -11.23 -9.59
CA ALA A 273 3.08 -10.80 -9.23
C ALA A 273 2.26 -10.37 -10.45
N ARG A 274 0.95 -10.55 -10.36
CA ARG A 274 -0.05 -10.17 -11.37
C ARG A 274 -0.91 -9.03 -10.85
N HIS A 275 -1.39 -8.18 -11.74
CA HIS A 275 -2.35 -7.12 -11.43
C HIS A 275 -3.70 -7.44 -12.10
N LEU A 276 -4.77 -7.34 -11.33
CA LEU A 276 -6.16 -7.54 -11.75
C LEU A 276 -6.91 -6.23 -11.51
N VAL A 277 -7.86 -5.91 -12.40
CA VAL A 277 -8.68 -4.70 -12.28
C VAL A 277 -10.14 -4.96 -12.65
N SER A 278 -11.07 -4.30 -11.97
CA SER A 278 -12.52 -4.38 -12.22
C SER A 278 -13.19 -3.02 -11.98
N ARG A 279 -14.25 -2.70 -12.73
CA ARG A 279 -15.03 -1.46 -12.52
C ARG A 279 -15.92 -1.50 -11.28
N ASN A 280 -16.48 -2.67 -10.95
CA ASN A 280 -17.42 -2.82 -9.83
C ASN A 280 -16.82 -3.59 -8.63
N GLY A 281 -15.64 -4.19 -8.82
CA GLY A 281 -14.95 -4.96 -7.80
C GLY A 281 -15.60 -6.31 -7.52
N ILE A 282 -16.55 -6.77 -8.36
CA ILE A 282 -17.31 -8.00 -8.17
C ILE A 282 -17.00 -8.99 -9.31
N ASP A 283 -17.16 -8.54 -10.56
CA ASP A 283 -17.02 -9.38 -11.75
C ASP A 283 -16.12 -8.72 -12.80
N ASN A 284 -15.97 -9.41 -13.94
CA ASN A 284 -15.23 -8.92 -15.11
C ASN A 284 -13.80 -8.44 -14.77
N TRP A 285 -13.13 -9.15 -13.86
CA TRP A 285 -11.74 -8.87 -13.51
C TRP A 285 -10.83 -9.14 -14.71
N VAL A 286 -10.02 -8.15 -15.07
CA VAL A 286 -9.07 -8.21 -16.17
C VAL A 286 -7.66 -8.33 -15.61
N ASP A 287 -6.93 -9.38 -16.00
CA ASP A 287 -5.51 -9.51 -15.72
C ASP A 287 -4.70 -8.61 -16.68
N THR A 288 -4.04 -7.59 -16.13
CA THR A 288 -3.31 -6.59 -16.93
C THR A 288 -1.82 -6.90 -17.08
N GLY A 289 -1.37 -8.05 -16.59
CA GLY A 289 0.02 -8.48 -16.72
C GLY A 289 0.81 -8.42 -15.42
N ILE A 290 2.09 -8.09 -15.54
CA ILE A 290 3.03 -8.08 -14.41
C ILE A 290 2.75 -6.87 -13.51
N ALA A 291 2.49 -7.14 -12.22
CA ALA A 291 2.36 -6.11 -11.20
C ALA A 291 3.74 -5.58 -10.78
N TYR A 292 4.62 -6.50 -10.39
CA TYR A 292 6.01 -6.24 -10.03
C TYR A 292 6.82 -7.53 -10.17
N ASP A 293 8.14 -7.37 -10.33
CA ASP A 293 9.10 -8.47 -10.42
C ASP A 293 10.42 -8.04 -9.76
N PRO A 294 10.87 -8.72 -8.69
CA PRO A 294 12.10 -8.37 -7.98
C PRO A 294 13.35 -8.33 -8.89
N ARG A 295 13.36 -9.12 -9.98
CA ARG A 295 14.47 -9.16 -10.94
C ARG A 295 14.54 -7.92 -11.81
N LEU A 296 13.41 -7.23 -11.99
CA LEU A 296 13.39 -5.96 -12.69
C LEU A 296 13.94 -4.84 -11.84
N GLY A 297 14.05 -4.99 -10.51
CA GLY A 297 14.63 -4.03 -9.58
C GLY A 297 13.94 -2.65 -9.56
N PHE A 298 14.39 -1.79 -8.65
CA PHE A 298 13.96 -0.39 -8.60
C PHE A 298 15.15 0.53 -8.83
N GLU A 299 14.98 1.46 -9.74
CA GLU A 299 15.99 2.45 -10.10
C GLU A 299 15.93 3.64 -9.15
N TYR A 300 17.07 4.28 -8.93
CA TYR A 300 17.15 5.60 -8.31
C TYR A 300 17.26 6.68 -9.38
N THR A 301 17.01 7.93 -9.00
CA THR A 301 17.14 9.10 -9.88
C THR A 301 18.53 9.30 -10.51
N ASP A 302 19.59 8.68 -10.00
CA ASP A 302 20.93 8.69 -10.61
C ASP A 302 21.18 7.53 -11.60
N GLY A 303 20.18 6.68 -11.82
CA GLY A 303 20.24 5.49 -12.68
C GLY A 303 20.85 4.25 -12.01
N SER A 304 21.30 4.35 -10.76
CA SER A 304 21.67 3.16 -9.97
C SER A 304 20.43 2.33 -9.63
N LYS A 305 20.62 1.06 -9.26
CA LYS A 305 19.53 0.10 -9.15
C LYS A 305 19.79 -0.92 -8.06
N ASN A 306 18.77 -1.19 -7.25
CA ASN A 306 18.77 -2.34 -6.35
C ASN A 306 17.88 -3.45 -6.90
N THR A 307 18.38 -4.69 -6.85
CA THR A 307 17.64 -5.90 -7.18
C THR A 307 17.49 -6.75 -5.94
N TRP A 308 16.28 -6.76 -5.39
CA TRP A 308 15.92 -7.59 -4.25
C TRP A 308 15.71 -9.04 -4.69
N SER A 309 15.88 -9.98 -3.77
CA SER A 309 15.60 -11.38 -4.08
C SER A 309 14.10 -11.63 -4.11
N LEU A 310 13.35 -11.08 -3.14
CA LEU A 310 11.90 -11.15 -3.07
C LEU A 310 11.28 -9.77 -2.83
N LEU A 311 10.11 -9.56 -3.41
CA LEU A 311 9.19 -8.47 -3.13
C LEU A 311 7.83 -9.11 -2.92
N GLU A 312 7.20 -8.87 -1.77
CA GLU A 312 5.87 -9.42 -1.44
C GLU A 312 5.04 -8.37 -0.70
N ARG A 313 3.76 -8.71 -0.49
CA ARG A 313 2.80 -7.96 0.34
C ARG A 313 2.88 -6.45 0.17
N PRO A 314 2.59 -5.94 -1.03
CA PRO A 314 2.68 -4.51 -1.25
C PRO A 314 1.66 -3.74 -0.42
N GLY A 315 2.05 -2.62 0.16
CA GLY A 315 1.12 -1.61 0.66
C GLY A 315 0.83 -0.58 -0.43
N VAL A 316 -0.38 -0.01 -0.43
CA VAL A 316 -0.78 1.00 -1.41
C VAL A 316 -1.12 2.31 -0.71
N LEU A 317 -0.43 3.38 -1.09
CA LEU A 317 -0.71 4.75 -0.67
C LEU A 317 -1.44 5.49 -1.79
N VAL A 318 -2.72 5.77 -1.55
CA VAL A 318 -3.57 6.55 -2.45
C VAL A 318 -3.68 7.97 -1.89
N GLU A 319 -3.37 8.97 -2.72
CA GLU A 319 -3.59 10.38 -2.39
C GLU A 319 -4.36 11.05 -3.54
N ASN A 320 -5.40 11.81 -3.19
CA ASN A 320 -6.25 12.50 -4.17
C ASN A 320 -6.81 11.56 -5.27
N GLY A 321 -7.18 10.33 -4.88
CA GLY A 321 -7.78 9.34 -5.79
C GLY A 321 -6.79 8.56 -6.66
N HIS A 322 -5.49 8.84 -6.57
CA HIS A 322 -4.45 8.20 -7.37
C HIS A 322 -3.43 7.51 -6.47
N VAL A 323 -2.90 6.36 -6.92
CA VAL A 323 -1.75 5.75 -6.25
C VAL A 323 -0.53 6.66 -6.41
N THR A 324 0.18 6.91 -5.32
CA THR A 324 1.42 7.71 -5.35
C THR A 324 2.65 6.91 -4.99
N HIS A 325 2.48 5.90 -4.13
CA HIS A 325 3.56 5.03 -3.68
C HIS A 325 3.03 3.63 -3.44
N PHE A 326 3.89 2.67 -3.67
CA PHE A 326 3.76 1.33 -3.12
C PHE A 326 4.80 1.12 -2.03
N THR A 327 4.46 0.32 -1.04
CA THR A 327 5.46 -0.31 -0.19
C THR A 327 5.66 -1.76 -0.61
N PHE A 328 6.79 -2.35 -0.24
CA PHE A 328 7.07 -3.77 -0.44
C PHE A 328 7.77 -4.34 0.76
N SER A 329 7.37 -5.55 1.15
CA SER A 329 8.23 -6.41 1.94
C SER A 329 9.36 -6.92 1.06
N ALA A 330 10.57 -6.45 1.32
CA ALA A 330 11.73 -6.69 0.47
C ALA A 330 12.78 -7.53 1.20
N LEU A 331 13.10 -8.70 0.67
CA LEU A 331 14.12 -9.62 1.19
C LEU A 331 15.32 -9.67 0.24
N ASP A 332 16.53 -9.54 0.78
CA ASP A 332 17.75 -9.46 -0.03
C ASP A 332 18.20 -10.82 -0.58
N VAL A 333 17.87 -11.92 0.09
CA VAL A 333 18.15 -13.31 -0.30
C VAL A 333 16.87 -14.15 -0.41
N ASN A 334 16.95 -15.45 -0.74
CA ASN A 334 15.75 -16.29 -0.63
C ASN A 334 15.37 -16.48 0.84
N LYS A 335 14.11 -16.80 1.10
CA LYS A 335 13.64 -17.13 2.46
C LYS A 335 14.41 -18.31 3.10
N TRP A 336 15.11 -19.13 2.32
CA TRP A 336 15.90 -20.29 2.79
C TRP A 336 17.32 -19.88 3.23
N ASP A 337 17.79 -18.75 2.71
CA ASP A 337 19.14 -18.22 2.92
C ASP A 337 19.17 -17.11 3.99
N ASP A 338 18.00 -16.62 4.41
CA ASP A 338 17.78 -15.64 5.49
C ASP A 338 17.75 -16.34 6.86
N MET A 339 18.90 -16.32 7.54
CA MET A 339 19.17 -17.06 8.77
C MET A 339 19.30 -16.12 9.98
N GLY A 340 19.03 -16.64 11.17
CA GLY A 340 19.18 -15.84 12.39
C GLY A 340 20.63 -15.42 12.67
N ASN A 341 20.81 -14.16 13.10
CA ASN A 341 22.10 -13.54 13.42
C ASN A 341 23.10 -13.49 12.25
N ASP A 342 22.62 -13.40 11.01
CA ASP A 342 23.47 -13.23 9.83
C ASP A 342 23.49 -11.76 9.33
N ALA A 343 23.97 -11.56 8.09
CA ALA A 343 24.04 -10.25 7.44
C ALA A 343 22.96 -10.10 6.34
N HIS A 344 21.85 -10.83 6.47
CA HIS A 344 20.68 -10.81 5.59
C HIS A 344 19.44 -10.39 6.38
N GLY A 345 18.38 -10.05 5.67
CA GLY A 345 17.13 -9.71 6.32
C GLY A 345 16.14 -9.00 5.41
N SER A 346 15.07 -8.49 6.02
CA SER A 346 13.99 -7.81 5.32
C SER A 346 13.76 -6.38 5.79
N LYS A 347 13.24 -5.57 4.86
CA LYS A 347 12.74 -4.22 5.14
C LYS A 347 11.40 -3.96 4.46
N VAL A 348 10.73 -2.92 4.93
CA VAL A 348 9.69 -2.27 4.13
C VAL A 348 10.38 -1.25 3.22
N LEU A 349 10.29 -1.45 1.91
CA LEU A 349 10.74 -0.50 0.88
C LEU A 349 9.58 0.36 0.43
N VAL A 350 9.78 1.66 0.17
CA VAL A 350 8.78 2.57 -0.41
C VAL A 350 9.24 3.01 -1.80
N VAL A 351 8.37 2.84 -2.80
CA VAL A 351 8.66 3.12 -4.22
C VAL A 351 7.61 4.09 -4.76
N PRO A 352 8.01 5.22 -5.36
CA PRO A 352 7.08 6.16 -5.99
C PRO A 352 6.44 5.56 -7.25
N PHE A 353 5.24 6.01 -7.57
CA PHE A 353 4.41 5.44 -8.62
C PHE A 353 3.58 6.51 -9.33
N ASP A 354 3.56 6.45 -10.67
CA ASP A 354 2.73 7.33 -11.48
C ASP A 354 1.30 6.79 -11.63
N GLY A 355 0.51 6.93 -10.57
CA GLY A 355 -0.88 6.47 -10.56
C GLY A 355 -1.77 7.22 -11.55
N LYS A 356 -1.47 8.49 -11.87
CA LYS A 356 -2.31 9.26 -12.80
C LYS A 356 -2.22 8.70 -14.21
N CYS A 357 -1.01 8.39 -14.67
CA CYS A 357 -0.84 7.79 -15.98
C CYS A 357 -1.29 6.34 -16.02
N PHE A 358 -1.12 5.59 -14.92
CA PHE A 358 -1.64 4.24 -14.81
C PHE A 358 -3.18 4.20 -14.90
N ASP A 359 -3.87 5.01 -14.09
CA ASP A 359 -5.33 5.11 -14.09
C ASP A 359 -5.87 5.46 -15.49
N ARG A 360 -5.21 6.40 -16.17
CA ARG A 360 -5.58 6.79 -17.54
C ARG A 360 -5.42 5.66 -18.55
N ALA A 361 -4.31 4.92 -18.49
CA ALA A 361 -4.07 3.81 -19.40
C ALA A 361 -5.10 2.69 -19.21
N LEU A 362 -5.46 2.42 -17.94
CA LEU A 362 -6.49 1.44 -17.62
C LEU A 362 -7.89 1.88 -18.06
N ASP A 363 -8.30 3.11 -17.78
CA ASP A 363 -9.65 3.60 -18.16
C ASP A 363 -9.86 3.60 -19.68
N ALA A 364 -8.80 3.86 -20.45
CA ALA A 364 -8.83 3.81 -21.91
C ALA A 364 -8.95 2.39 -22.47
N ALA A 365 -8.51 1.37 -21.73
CA ALA A 365 -8.42 -0.01 -22.20
C ALA A 365 -9.51 -0.93 -21.64
N LEU A 366 -10.10 -0.59 -20.50
CA LEU A 366 -11.13 -1.40 -19.87
C LEU A 366 -12.51 -1.15 -20.53
N PRO A 367 -13.27 -2.22 -20.81
CA PRO A 367 -14.57 -2.13 -21.48
C PRO A 367 -15.63 -1.37 -20.67
#